data_AF-A0A0B7NDZ1-F1
#
_entry.id   AF-A0A0B7NDZ1-F1
#
_cell.length_a   1.000
_cell.length_b   1.000
_cell.length_c   1.000
_cell.angle_alpha   90.00
_cell.angle_beta   90.00
_cell.angle_gamma   90.00
#
_symmetry.space_group_name_H-M   'P 1'
#
loop_
_entity.id
_entity.type
_entity.pdbx_description
1 polymer ?
#
loop_
_entity_poly.entity_id
_entity_poly.type
_entity_poly.pdbx_seq_one_letter_code
_entity_poly.pdbx_strand_id
1 'polypeptide(L)'
;MVINVNGFLPARVAQHRGLKQGYPISPILFNLAFEPLLRRILSDSVLPGFALPSPSSLAVSTPATTSGVKMLAYANDIVCLLNSPWDLGRLQQHLWVYSAASNALVDFHITEAIFLSGSAAIYGSLWRSAQLDHNITSWHDARSPSPTRYLGYPLYTSVAQRNCGADLPS
;
A
#
# COMPACT_ATOMS: atom_id res chain seq x y z
N MET A 1 -29.54 1.11 -11.28
CA MET A 1 -29.45 0.94 -9.81
C MET A 1 -30.75 1.43 -9.20
N VAL A 2 -31.27 0.77 -8.17
CA VAL A 2 -32.40 1.30 -7.38
C VAL A 2 -31.80 1.79 -6.07
N ILE A 3 -32.06 3.05 -5.73
CA ILE A 3 -31.49 3.70 -4.55
C ILE A 3 -32.62 3.80 -3.54
N ASN A 4 -32.47 3.24 -2.35
CA ASN A 4 -33.45 3.48 -1.30
C ASN A 4 -33.35 4.96 -0.87
N VAL A 5 -34.44 5.70 -1.04
CA VAL A 5 -34.57 7.08 -0.58
C VAL A 5 -35.73 7.10 0.42
N ASN A 6 -35.41 7.26 1.70
CA ASN A 6 -36.39 7.36 2.80
C ASN A 6 -37.40 6.20 2.86
N GLY A 7 -36.98 4.97 2.56
CA GLY A 7 -37.83 3.78 2.57
C GLY A 7 -38.55 3.50 1.25
N PHE A 8 -38.42 4.38 0.25
CA PHE A 8 -39.00 4.20 -1.08
C PHE A 8 -37.94 3.80 -2.11
N LEU A 9 -38.34 2.98 -3.07
CA LEU A 9 -37.53 2.53 -4.20
C LEU A 9 -37.98 3.27 -5.47
N PRO A 10 -37.47 4.48 -5.76
CA PRO A 10 -37.78 5.25 -6.97
C PRO A 10 -37.27 4.56 -8.24
N ALA A 11 -37.53 5.22 -9.39
CA ALA A 11 -37.12 4.75 -10.71
C ALA A 11 -35.62 4.44 -10.79
N ARG A 12 -35.26 3.50 -11.68
CA ARG A 12 -33.87 3.07 -11.85
C ARG A 12 -33.00 4.23 -12.33
N VAL A 13 -31.92 4.49 -11.60
CA VAL A 13 -30.86 5.42 -12.00
C VAL A 13 -29.80 4.67 -12.79
N ALA A 14 -29.41 5.20 -13.94
CA ALA A 14 -28.29 4.66 -14.72
C ALA A 14 -26.96 5.01 -14.01
N GLN A 15 -26.16 3.98 -13.70
CA GLN A 15 -24.82 4.18 -13.19
C GLN A 15 -23.87 4.36 -14.37
N HIS A 16 -23.31 5.55 -14.53
CA HIS A 16 -22.42 5.90 -15.65
C HIS A 16 -20.93 5.65 -15.35
N ARG A 17 -20.54 5.58 -14.06
CA ARG A 17 -19.16 5.34 -13.63
C ARG A 17 -19.11 4.35 -12.46
N GLY A 18 -17.95 3.70 -12.34
CA GLY A 18 -17.68 2.72 -11.29
C GLY A 18 -18.37 1.38 -11.53
N LEU A 19 -18.02 0.41 -10.69
CA LEU A 19 -18.59 -0.93 -10.72
C LEU A 19 -19.66 -1.05 -9.62
N LYS A 20 -20.71 -1.81 -9.89
CA LYS A 20 -21.78 -2.00 -8.90
C LYS A 20 -21.31 -3.01 -7.85
N GLN A 21 -21.36 -2.62 -6.58
CA GLN A 21 -21.07 -3.53 -5.47
C GLN A 21 -22.10 -4.66 -5.41
N GLY A 22 -21.66 -5.84 -4.99
CA GLY A 22 -22.49 -7.05 -4.91
C GLY A 22 -22.71 -7.78 -6.24
N TYR A 23 -22.16 -7.31 -7.36
CA TYR A 23 -22.16 -8.07 -8.61
C TYR A 23 -20.98 -9.06 -8.60
N PRO A 24 -21.20 -10.34 -8.93
CA PRO A 24 -20.14 -11.35 -8.93
C PRO A 24 -18.93 -11.00 -9.81
N ILE A 25 -19.14 -10.23 -10.88
CA ILE A 25 -18.09 -9.85 -11.84
C ILE A 25 -17.35 -8.55 -11.46
N SER A 26 -17.90 -7.73 -10.57
CA SER A 26 -17.28 -6.45 -10.21
C SER A 26 -15.86 -6.58 -9.63
N PRO A 27 -15.56 -7.56 -8.75
CA PRO A 27 -14.20 -7.70 -8.22
C PRO A 27 -13.14 -7.96 -9.29
N ILE A 28 -13.44 -8.81 -10.28
CA ILE A 28 -12.47 -9.12 -11.34
C ILE A 28 -12.29 -7.94 -12.31
N LEU A 29 -13.37 -7.22 -12.63
CA LEU A 29 -13.28 -6.01 -13.46
C LEU A 29 -12.49 -4.90 -12.77
N PHE A 30 -12.61 -4.78 -11.45
CA PHE A 30 -11.79 -3.86 -10.66
C PHE A 30 -10.31 -4.21 -10.78
N ASN A 31 -9.95 -5.48 -10.58
CA ASN A 31 -8.56 -5.93 -10.70
C ASN A 31 -7.99 -5.68 -12.10
N LEU A 32 -8.76 -5.94 -13.16
CA LEU A 32 -8.33 -5.67 -14.53
C LEU A 32 -8.11 -4.18 -14.81
N ALA A 33 -8.97 -3.31 -14.27
CA ALA A 33 -8.78 -1.86 -14.39
C ALA A 33 -7.55 -1.37 -13.60
N PHE A 34 -7.24 -2.03 -12.49
CA PHE A 34 -6.13 -1.66 -11.58
C PHE A 34 -4.78 -2.24 -12.02
N GLU A 35 -4.78 -3.35 -12.74
CA GLU A 35 -3.59 -4.07 -13.21
C GLU A 35 -2.53 -3.18 -13.92
N PRO A 36 -2.88 -2.19 -14.76
CA PRO A 36 -1.89 -1.32 -15.39
C PRO A 36 -0.99 -0.58 -14.39
N LEU A 37 -1.54 -0.10 -13.27
CA LEU A 37 -0.75 0.53 -12.20
C LEU A 37 0.23 -0.49 -11.60
N LEU A 38 -0.28 -1.68 -11.27
CA LEU A 38 0.53 -2.72 -10.64
C LEU A 38 1.68 -3.16 -11.55
N ARG A 39 1.39 -3.41 -12.83
CA ARG A 39 2.42 -3.77 -13.82
C ARG A 39 3.43 -2.66 -14.00
N ARG A 40 3.01 -1.40 -13.99
CA ARG A 40 3.92 -0.26 -14.11
C ARG A 40 4.93 -0.22 -12.97
N ILE A 41 4.48 -0.33 -11.72
CA ILE A 41 5.35 -0.37 -10.53
C ILE A 41 6.29 -1.60 -10.59
N LEU A 42 5.77 -2.79 -10.93
CA LEU A 42 6.59 -4.01 -11.02
C LEU A 42 7.67 -3.90 -12.10
N SER A 43 7.33 -3.35 -13.27
CA SER A 43 8.24 -3.22 -14.41
C SER A 43 9.32 -2.16 -14.23
N ASP A 44 9.20 -1.28 -13.24
CA ASP A 44 10.16 -0.19 -13.02
C ASP A 44 11.47 -0.72 -12.43
N SER A 45 12.48 -0.94 -13.28
CA SER A 45 13.79 -1.46 -12.86
C SER A 45 14.56 -0.55 -11.90
N VAL A 46 14.22 0.74 -11.85
CA VAL A 46 14.86 1.72 -10.97
C VAL A 46 14.21 1.74 -9.59
N LEU A 47 13.02 1.16 -9.45
CA LEU A 47 12.40 0.92 -8.15
C LEU A 47 12.82 -0.47 -7.65
N PRO A 48 13.82 -0.59 -6.76
CA PRO A 48 14.40 -1.88 -6.40
C PRO A 48 13.49 -2.73 -5.50
N GLY A 49 12.58 -2.10 -4.76
CA GLY A 49 11.82 -2.74 -3.70
C GLY A 49 12.69 -3.14 -2.51
N PHE A 50 12.23 -4.16 -1.78
CA PHE A 50 12.92 -4.71 -0.62
C PHE A 50 13.46 -6.11 -0.92
N ALA A 51 14.78 -6.29 -0.79
CA ALA A 51 15.42 -7.58 -0.89
C ALA A 51 15.35 -8.31 0.45
N LEU A 52 14.74 -9.49 0.48
CA LEU A 52 14.74 -10.34 1.66
C LEU A 52 16.18 -10.81 1.92
N PRO A 53 16.66 -10.80 3.18
CA PRO A 53 17.92 -11.40 3.54
C PRO A 53 17.90 -12.90 3.15
N SER A 54 18.68 -13.29 2.14
CA SER A 54 18.77 -14.70 1.76
C SER A 54 19.55 -15.44 2.86
N PRO A 55 19.04 -16.55 3.41
CA PRO A 55 19.81 -17.39 4.32
C PRO A 55 20.97 -18.00 3.53
N SER A 56 22.13 -17.36 3.62
CA SER A 56 23.33 -17.78 2.92
C SER A 56 23.91 -19.00 3.64
N SER A 57 23.43 -20.21 3.31
CA SER A 57 24.21 -21.42 3.59
C SER A 57 23.96 -22.67 2.73
N LEU A 58 22.96 -22.77 1.83
CA LEU A 58 22.69 -24.07 1.19
C LEU A 58 22.14 -24.10 -0.26
N ALA A 59 22.26 -23.05 -1.09
CA ALA A 59 21.78 -23.15 -2.47
C ALA A 59 22.77 -22.60 -3.51
N VAL A 60 23.12 -23.52 -4.42
CA VAL A 60 23.87 -23.35 -5.67
C VAL A 60 23.53 -22.04 -6.37
N SER A 61 24.58 -21.35 -6.81
CA SER A 61 24.53 -20.14 -7.63
C SER A 61 23.76 -20.39 -8.94
N THR A 62 22.45 -20.21 -8.92
CA THR A 62 21.69 -19.88 -10.12
C THR A 62 21.59 -18.36 -10.21
N PRO A 63 21.86 -17.76 -11.39
CA PRO A 63 21.70 -16.32 -11.60
C PRO A 63 20.21 -15.99 -11.76
N ALA A 64 19.41 -16.28 -10.74
CA ALA A 64 18.09 -15.67 -10.62
C ALA A 64 18.34 -14.30 -9.99
N THR A 65 18.25 -13.24 -10.79
CA THR A 65 18.15 -11.87 -10.28
C THR A 65 17.02 -11.83 -9.27
N THR A 66 17.34 -11.82 -7.98
CA THR A 66 16.37 -11.65 -6.91
C THR A 66 15.87 -10.20 -6.96
N SER A 67 14.96 -9.93 -7.89
CA SER A 67 14.25 -8.64 -7.91
C SER A 67 13.55 -8.50 -6.55
N GLY A 68 13.84 -7.41 -5.85
CA GLY A 68 13.24 -7.14 -4.56
C GLY A 68 11.71 -7.14 -4.63
N VAL A 69 11.08 -7.46 -3.51
CA VAL A 69 9.63 -7.36 -3.37
C VAL A 69 9.28 -5.88 -3.37
N LYS A 70 8.52 -5.40 -4.36
CA LYS A 70 8.19 -3.97 -4.48
C LYS A 70 6.89 -3.61 -3.78
N MET A 71 5.89 -4.49 -3.83
CA MET A 71 4.59 -4.23 -3.23
C MET A 71 3.79 -5.50 -2.98
N LEU A 72 2.77 -5.33 -2.14
CA LEU A 72 1.64 -6.24 -1.96
C LEU A 72 0.37 -5.46 -2.29
N ALA A 73 -0.56 -6.07 -3.01
CA ALA A 73 -1.85 -5.46 -3.34
C ALA A 73 -3.00 -6.39 -2.95
N TYR A 74 -4.01 -5.85 -2.28
CA TYR A 74 -5.25 -6.56 -1.95
C TYR A 74 -6.43 -5.62 -2.15
N ALA A 75 -7.32 -5.95 -3.09
CA ALA A 75 -8.38 -5.05 -3.54
C ALA A 75 -7.81 -3.64 -3.86
N ASN A 76 -8.32 -2.59 -3.20
CA ASN A 76 -7.86 -1.21 -3.37
C ASN A 76 -6.63 -0.85 -2.51
N ASP A 77 -6.20 -1.71 -1.58
CA ASP A 77 -5.09 -1.43 -0.69
C ASP A 77 -3.77 -1.90 -1.32
N ILE A 78 -2.78 -1.01 -1.37
CA ILE A 78 -1.42 -1.35 -1.80
C ILE A 78 -0.44 -1.02 -0.68
N VAL A 79 0.38 -2.00 -0.30
CA VAL A 79 1.56 -1.80 0.53
C VAL A 79 2.77 -1.74 -0.38
N CYS A 80 3.47 -0.60 -0.41
CA CYS A 80 4.70 -0.44 -1.20
C CYS A 80 5.94 -0.48 -0.29
N LEU A 81 6.97 -1.19 -0.74
CA LEU A 81 8.24 -1.31 -0.04
C LEU A 81 9.26 -0.39 -0.71
N LEU A 82 9.71 0.62 0.02
CA LEU A 82 10.58 1.69 -0.45
C LEU A 82 11.89 1.67 0.33
N ASN A 83 13.01 1.91 -0.36
CA ASN A 83 14.34 1.92 0.25
C ASN A 83 14.91 3.36 0.38
N SER A 84 14.35 4.32 -0.35
CA SER A 84 14.78 5.73 -0.31
C SER A 84 13.63 6.71 -0.58
N PRO A 85 13.76 7.99 -0.20
CA PRO A 85 12.80 9.03 -0.58
C PRO A 85 12.61 9.20 -2.09
N TRP A 86 13.64 8.90 -2.89
CA TRP A 86 13.55 8.91 -4.34
C TRP A 86 12.57 7.84 -4.86
N ASP A 87 12.52 6.69 -4.19
CA ASP A 87 11.57 5.62 -4.51
C ASP A 87 10.12 6.08 -4.26
N LEU A 88 9.90 6.87 -3.20
CA LEU A 88 8.59 7.47 -2.92
C LEU A 88 8.17 8.42 -4.05
N GLY A 89 9.06 9.32 -4.49
CA GLY A 89 8.80 10.20 -5.61
C GLY A 89 8.49 9.44 -6.91
N ARG A 90 9.18 8.33 -7.18
CA ARG A 90 8.87 7.46 -8.34
C ARG A 90 7.52 6.77 -8.20
N LEU A 91 7.21 6.23 -7.03
CA LEU A 91 5.91 5.62 -6.76
C LEU A 91 4.79 6.62 -7.00
N GLN A 92 4.95 7.85 -6.51
CA GLN A 92 3.99 8.92 -6.75
C GLN A 92 3.83 9.27 -8.22
N GLN A 93 4.91 9.31 -8.99
CA GLN A 93 4.83 9.53 -10.43
C GLN A 93 3.95 8.47 -11.10
N HIS A 94 4.10 7.19 -10.71
CA HIS A 94 3.26 6.10 -11.25
C HIS A 94 1.79 6.26 -10.84
N LEU A 95 1.53 6.62 -9.57
CA LEU A 95 0.19 6.90 -9.06
C LEU A 95 -0.45 8.07 -9.82
N TRP A 96 0.28 9.17 -10.02
CA TRP A 96 -0.19 10.34 -10.74
C TRP A 96 -0.53 10.03 -12.20
N VAL A 97 0.34 9.32 -12.91
CA VAL A 97 0.08 8.91 -14.31
C VAL A 97 -1.15 8.02 -14.39
N TYR A 98 -1.28 7.04 -13.49
CA TYR A 98 -2.45 6.18 -13.45
C TYR A 98 -3.73 6.96 -13.14
N SER A 99 -3.70 7.87 -12.17
CA SER A 99 -4.81 8.76 -11.84
C SER A 99 -5.22 9.62 -13.02
N ALA A 100 -4.27 10.21 -13.75
CA ALA A 100 -4.54 10.99 -14.94
C ALA A 100 -5.18 10.16 -16.07
N ALA A 101 -4.76 8.91 -16.25
CA ALA A 101 -5.26 8.03 -17.31
C ALA A 101 -6.62 7.39 -16.98
N SER A 102 -6.86 7.04 -15.71
CA SER A 102 -8.06 6.30 -15.27
C SER A 102 -9.12 7.18 -14.62
N ASN A 103 -8.75 8.42 -14.26
CA ASN A 103 -9.54 9.30 -13.40
C ASN A 103 -9.89 8.64 -12.04
N ALA A 104 -9.00 7.78 -11.55
CA ALA A 104 -9.00 7.24 -10.19
C ALA A 104 -8.27 8.21 -9.25
N LEU A 105 -8.79 8.34 -8.03
CA LEU A 105 -8.20 9.20 -7.00
C LEU A 105 -7.37 8.36 -6.03
N VAL A 106 -6.19 8.86 -5.69
CA VAL A 106 -5.37 8.32 -4.60
C VAL A 106 -5.56 9.23 -3.40
N ASP A 107 -5.98 8.63 -2.29
CA ASP A 107 -6.14 9.35 -1.03
C ASP A 107 -4.87 9.23 -0.20
N PHE A 108 -4.02 10.26 -0.28
CA PHE A 108 -2.77 10.31 0.49
C PHE A 108 -3.00 10.57 1.98
N HIS A 109 -4.14 11.12 2.37
CA HIS A 109 -4.45 11.42 3.78
C HIS A 109 -4.66 10.14 4.60
N ILE A 110 -5.13 9.06 3.96
CA ILE A 110 -5.27 7.75 4.61
C ILE A 110 -3.99 6.89 4.49
N THR A 111 -2.95 7.38 3.82
CA THR A 111 -1.71 6.63 3.66
C THR A 111 -0.90 6.64 4.96
N GLU A 112 -0.57 5.45 5.45
CA GLU A 112 0.31 5.27 6.61
C GLU A 112 1.70 4.78 6.17
N ALA A 113 2.74 5.43 6.68
CA ALA A 113 4.12 4.98 6.48
C ALA A 113 4.60 4.12 7.65
N ILE A 114 5.26 2.99 7.36
CA ILE A 114 5.82 2.11 8.39
C ILE A 114 7.33 2.01 8.20
N PHE A 115 8.10 2.28 9.25
CA PHE A 115 9.57 2.22 9.21
C PHE A 115 10.09 0.91 9.80
N LEU A 116 10.57 0.02 8.93
CA LEU A 116 11.08 -1.29 9.32
C LEU A 116 12.44 -1.25 10.02
N SER A 117 13.22 -0.18 9.85
CA SER A 117 14.54 -0.04 10.49
C SER A 117 14.46 0.21 12.00
N GLY A 118 13.29 0.61 12.51
CA GLY A 118 13.10 1.02 13.90
C GLY A 118 13.87 2.28 14.31
N SER A 119 14.60 2.92 13.38
CA SER A 119 15.45 4.08 13.68
C SER A 119 14.71 5.39 13.43
N ALA A 120 14.31 6.03 14.53
CA ALA A 120 13.73 7.37 14.53
C ALA A 120 14.65 8.46 13.97
N ALA A 121 15.98 8.26 14.06
CA ALA A 121 16.96 9.20 13.54
C ALA A 121 16.95 9.23 12.00
N ILE A 122 16.77 8.06 11.36
CA ILE A 122 16.65 7.96 9.89
C ILE A 122 15.35 8.60 9.42
N TYR A 123 14.25 8.43 10.17
CA TYR A 123 12.99 9.13 9.87
C TYR A 123 13.17 10.65 9.85
N GLY A 124 13.65 11.22 10.96
CA GLY A 124 13.70 12.67 11.14
C GLY A 124 14.62 13.38 10.15
N SER A 125 15.69 12.73 9.71
CA SER A 125 16.70 13.32 8.83
C SER A 125 16.43 13.11 7.33
N LEU A 126 15.84 11.97 6.94
CA LEU A 126 15.76 11.57 5.53
C LEU A 126 14.32 11.54 4.98
N TRP A 127 13.36 11.07 5.78
CA TRP A 127 12.01 10.76 5.29
C TRP A 127 10.98 11.83 5.59
N ARG A 128 11.20 12.63 6.65
CA ARG A 128 10.21 13.61 7.11
C ARG A 128 9.85 14.64 6.05
N SER A 129 10.83 15.23 5.36
CA SER A 129 10.57 16.21 4.31
C SER A 129 9.81 15.57 3.14
N ALA A 130 10.31 14.44 2.64
CA ALA A 130 9.70 13.73 1.52
C ALA A 130 8.26 13.28 1.78
N GLN A 131 7.91 12.92 3.02
CA GLN A 131 6.52 12.58 3.37
C GLN A 131 5.61 13.81 3.42
N LEU A 132 6.09 14.92 3.98
CA LEU A 132 5.33 16.17 4.07
C LEU A 132 5.09 16.80 2.69
N ASP A 133 6.07 16.74 1.80
CA ASP A 133 5.93 17.15 0.38
C ASP A 133 4.82 16.37 -0.34
N HIS A 134 4.37 15.28 0.25
CA HIS A 134 3.48 14.29 -0.30
C HIS A 134 2.19 14.12 0.51
N ASN A 135 1.95 15.01 1.49
CA ASN A 135 0.79 14.99 2.39
C ASN A 135 0.61 13.66 3.16
N ILE A 136 1.69 12.91 3.38
CA ILE A 136 1.68 11.73 4.23
C ILE A 136 2.00 12.20 5.65
N THR A 137 0.96 12.27 6.49
CA THR A 137 1.06 12.79 7.86
C THR A 137 0.92 11.72 8.93
N SER A 138 0.68 10.46 8.54
CA SER A 138 0.59 9.33 9.47
C SER A 138 1.77 8.38 9.28
N TRP A 139 2.44 8.03 10.37
CA TRP A 139 3.55 7.08 10.34
C TRP A 139 3.70 6.31 11.65
N HIS A 140 4.25 5.10 11.53
CA HIS A 140 4.57 4.21 12.66
C HIS A 140 6.05 3.83 12.64
N ASP A 141 6.69 3.95 13.81
CA ASP A 141 8.07 3.53 14.06
C ASP A 141 8.14 2.61 15.31
N ALA A 142 9.34 2.16 15.65
CA ALA A 142 9.57 1.28 16.80
C ALA A 142 9.16 1.89 18.17
N ARG A 143 9.01 3.21 18.24
CA ARG A 143 8.59 3.96 19.44
C ARG A 143 7.09 4.24 19.45
N SER A 144 6.37 4.00 18.35
CA SER A 144 4.91 4.12 18.35
C SER A 144 4.31 3.14 19.37
N PRO A 145 3.32 3.58 20.18
CA PRO A 145 2.76 2.75 21.26
C PRO A 145 1.95 1.56 20.72
N SER A 146 1.37 1.69 19.52
CA SER A 146 0.59 0.67 18.84
C SER A 146 1.12 0.38 17.44
N PRO A 147 1.01 -0.87 16.96
CA PRO A 147 1.32 -1.21 15.57
C PRO A 147 0.21 -0.74 14.61
N THR A 148 0.58 -0.41 13.37
CA THR A 148 -0.39 -0.32 12.26
C THR A 148 -1.01 -1.70 12.01
N ARG A 149 -2.26 -1.75 11.56
CA ARG A 149 -2.93 -3.01 11.19
C ARG A 149 -3.15 -3.06 9.68
N TYR A 150 -2.73 -4.15 9.06
CA TYR A 150 -3.00 -4.43 7.66
C TYR A 150 -3.86 -5.71 7.57
N LEU A 151 -5.03 -5.60 6.95
CA LEU A 151 -6.04 -6.68 6.87
C LEU A 151 -6.40 -7.28 8.25
N GLY A 152 -6.45 -6.43 9.28
CA GLY A 152 -6.72 -6.83 10.67
C GLY A 152 -5.50 -7.34 11.45
N TYR A 153 -4.39 -7.64 10.77
CA TYR A 153 -3.16 -8.14 11.38
C TYR A 153 -2.21 -6.99 11.75
N PRO A 154 -1.70 -6.95 13.00
CA PRO A 154 -0.75 -5.93 13.42
C PRO A 154 0.62 -6.13 12.75
N LEU A 155 1.17 -5.05 12.20
CA LEU A 155 2.52 -4.95 11.67
C LEU A 155 3.44 -4.37 12.74
N TYR A 156 4.11 -5.25 13.48
CA TYR A 156 5.00 -4.86 14.56
C TYR A 156 6.35 -4.36 14.04
N THR A 157 6.80 -3.21 14.55
CA THR A 157 8.12 -2.62 14.30
C THR A 157 9.02 -2.64 15.54
N SER A 158 8.50 -3.06 16.70
CA SER A 158 9.28 -3.28 17.92
C SER A 158 8.72 -4.42 18.78
N VAL A 159 9.59 -4.95 19.66
CA VAL A 159 9.21 -5.97 20.66
C VAL A 159 8.17 -5.42 21.64
N ALA A 160 8.23 -4.14 21.99
CA ALA A 160 7.25 -3.49 22.85
C ALA A 160 5.84 -3.55 22.25
N GLN A 161 5.68 -3.20 20.97
CA GLN A 161 4.39 -3.29 20.28
C GLN A 161 3.86 -4.73 20.24
N ARG A 162 4.75 -5.72 20.01
CA ARG A 162 4.38 -7.14 20.03
C ARG A 162 3.87 -7.58 21.40
N ASN A 163 4.58 -7.20 22.46
CA ASN A 163 4.26 -7.63 23.81
C ASN A 163 2.99 -6.97 24.34
N CYS A 164 2.73 -5.71 23.98
CA CYS A 164 1.46 -5.03 24.32
C CYS A 164 0.26 -5.61 23.55
N GLY A 165 0.46 -6.17 22.35
CA GLY A 165 -0.61 -6.75 21.53
C GLY A 165 -1.08 -8.14 21.95
N ALA A 166 -0.37 -8.81 22.88
CA ALA A 166 -0.70 -10.16 23.35
C ALA A 166 -1.89 -10.19 24.34
N ASP A 167 -2.40 -9.03 24.78
CA ASP A 167 -3.42 -8.91 25.82
C ASP A 167 -4.85 -8.60 25.30
N LEU A 168 -5.10 -8.65 23.98
CA LEU A 168 -6.44 -8.41 23.41
C LEU A 168 -7.13 -9.74 23.06
N PRO A 169 -8.26 -10.10 23.71
CA PRO A 169 -9.01 -11.31 23.36
C PRO A 169 -9.71 -11.14 22.00
N SER A 170 -9.80 -12.26 21.28
CA SER A 170 -10.50 -12.47 20.01
C SER A 170 -12.00 -12.19 20.08
#